data_AF-A0A1X4IUL6-F1
#
_entry.id   AF-A0A1X4IUL6-F1
#
_cell.length_a   1.000
_cell.length_b   1.000
_cell.length_c   1.000
_cell.angle_alpha   90.00
_cell.angle_beta   90.00
_cell.angle_gamma   90.00
#
_symmetry.space_group_name_H-M   'P 1'
#
loop_
_entity.id
_entity.type
_entity.pdbx_description
1 polymer ?
#
loop_
_entity_poly.entity_id
_entity_poly.type
_entity_poly.pdbx_seq_one_letter_code
_entity_poly.pdbx_strand_id
1 'polypeptide(L)' 'MTILIILIPVTLSMGAFGLAAFFWSLRNGQYEDLSGDAERILHDDDVPLKSLNSTSRMIVTKETKR' A
#
# COMPACT_ATOMS: atom_id res chain seq x y z
N MET A 1 -38.74 -23.12 20.41
CA MET A 1 -37.99 -23.99 19.48
C MET A 1 -38.01 -23.52 18.03
N THR A 2 -38.81 -22.50 17.66
CA THR A 2 -38.89 -21.97 16.29
C THR A 2 -37.75 -21.03 15.91
N ILE A 3 -37.17 -20.32 16.89
CA ILE A 3 -36.18 -19.27 16.61
C ILE A 3 -34.86 -19.82 16.05
N LEU A 4 -34.44 -21.02 16.48
CA LEU A 4 -33.22 -21.66 15.99
C LEU A 4 -33.31 -21.99 14.49
N ILE A 5 -34.51 -22.35 14.00
CA ILE A 5 -34.76 -22.63 12.58
C ILE A 5 -34.52 -21.39 11.72
N ILE A 6 -34.69 -20.18 12.27
CA ILE A 6 -34.42 -18.93 11.56
C ILE A 6 -32.96 -18.48 11.79
N LEU A 7 -32.44 -18.60 13.02
CA LEU A 7 -31.09 -18.14 13.34
C LEU A 7 -30.00 -18.92 12.60
N ILE A 8 -30.14 -20.24 12.48
CA ILE A 8 -29.15 -21.09 11.81
C ILE A 8 -28.93 -20.69 10.35
N PRO A 9 -29.96 -20.59 9.48
CA PRO A 9 -29.75 -20.17 8.09
C PRO A 9 -29.31 -18.72 7.98
N VAL A 10 -29.76 -17.83 8.87
CA VAL A 10 -29.34 -16.42 8.87
C VAL A 10 -27.84 -16.29 9.15
N THR A 11 -27.34 -16.91 10.21
CA THR A 11 -25.91 -16.82 10.55
C THR A 11 -25.04 -17.55 9.53
N LEU A 12 -25.48 -18.69 9.01
CA LEU A 12 -24.77 -19.43 7.96
C LEU A 12 -24.69 -18.61 6.67
N SER A 13 -25.78 -17.94 6.27
CA SER A 13 -25.80 -17.04 5.10
C SER A 13 -24.88 -15.85 5.32
N MET A 14 -24.86 -15.28 6.52
CA MET A 14 -24.00 -14.15 6.85
C MET A 14 -22.51 -14.54 6.83
N GLY A 15 -22.17 -15.73 7.33
CA GLY A 15 -20.81 -16.30 7.21
C GLY A 15 -20.42 -16.60 5.76
N ALA A 16 -21.31 -17.21 4.98
CA ALA A 16 -21.09 -17.49 3.57
C ALA A 16 -20.90 -16.20 2.75
N PHE A 17 -21.67 -15.16 3.04
CA PHE A 17 -21.54 -13.85 2.41
C PHE A 17 -20.17 -13.21 2.69
N GLY A 18 -19.70 -13.28 3.95
CA GLY A 18 -18.36 -12.84 4.32
C GLY A 18 -17.25 -13.61 3.59
N LEU A 19 -17.38 -14.94 3.50
CA LEU A 19 -16.43 -15.78 2.75
C LEU A 19 -16.43 -15.44 1.25
N ALA A 20 -17.60 -15.26 0.64
CA ALA A 20 -17.73 -14.87 -0.75
C ALA A 20 -17.07 -13.51 -1.03
N ALA A 21 -17.30 -12.53 -0.15
CA ALA A 21 -16.65 -11.21 -0.22
C ALA A 21 -15.12 -11.32 -0.08
N PHE A 22 -14.64 -12.18 0.82
CA PHE A 22 -13.21 -12.43 1.01
C PHE A 22 -12.57 -13.02 -0.26
N PHE A 23 -13.17 -14.04 -0.86
CA PHE A 23 -12.67 -14.62 -2.11
C PHE A 23 -12.77 -13.63 -3.29
N TRP A 24 -13.80 -12.78 -3.33
CA TRP A 24 -13.89 -11.70 -4.31
C TRP A 24 -12.75 -10.68 -4.15
N SER A 25 -12.43 -10.31 -2.91
CA SER A 25 -11.28 -9.42 -2.60
C SER A 25 -9.95 -10.03 -3.04
N LEU A 26 -9.73 -11.32 -2.80
CA LEU A 26 -8.53 -12.03 -3.27
C LEU A 26 -8.45 -12.05 -4.80
N ARG A 27 -9.57 -12.30 -5.48
CA ARG A 27 -9.61 -12.35 -6.95
C ARG A 27 -9.42 -10.98 -7.60
N ASN A 28 -9.79 -9.89 -6.93
CA ASN A 28 -9.64 -8.53 -7.45
C ASN A 28 -8.19 -8.03 -7.53
N GLY A 29 -7.18 -8.86 -7.22
CA GLY A 29 -5.78 -8.56 -7.54
C GLY A 29 -5.14 -7.44 -6.71
N GLN A 30 -5.81 -6.93 -5.66
CA GLN A 30 -5.27 -5.88 -4.79
C GLN A 30 -3.98 -6.27 -4.04
N TYR A 31 -3.59 -7.55 -4.08
CA TYR A 31 -2.37 -8.06 -3.49
C TYR A 31 -1.16 -8.01 -4.44
N GLU A 32 -1.36 -7.77 -5.75
CA GLU A 32 -0.25 -7.54 -6.67
C GLU A 32 0.45 -6.21 -6.39
N ASP A 33 -0.30 -5.18 -5.99
CA ASP A 33 0.24 -3.85 -5.66
C ASP A 33 1.09 -3.88 -4.37
N LEU A 34 0.65 -4.64 -3.35
CA LEU A 34 1.43 -4.88 -2.13
C LEU A 34 2.75 -5.59 -2.40
N SER A 35 2.79 -6.48 -3.39
CA SER A 35 4.02 -7.17 -3.79
C SER A 35 5.01 -6.21 -4.47
N GLY A 36 4.50 -5.24 -5.26
CA GLY A 36 5.30 -4.16 -5.83
C GLY A 36 5.85 -3.18 -4.80
N ASP A 37 5.07 -2.80 -3.79
CA ASP A 37 5.54 -1.91 -2.71
C ASP A 37 6.55 -2.60 -1.78
N ALA A 38 6.40 -3.89 -1.50
CA ALA A 38 7.37 -4.65 -0.72
C ALA A 38 8.74 -4.80 -1.43
N GLU A 39 8.71 -5.03 -2.75
CA GLU A 39 9.92 -5.07 -3.59
C GLU A 39 10.66 -3.73 -3.52
N ARG A 40 9.93 -2.61 -3.61
CA ARG A 40 10.49 -1.26 -3.50
C ARG A 40 11.07 -0.96 -2.13
N ILE A 41 10.52 -1.49 -1.03
CA ILE A 41 11.09 -1.26 0.31
C ILE A 41 12.37 -2.06 0.57
N LEU A 42 12.54 -3.19 -0.12
CA LEU A 42 13.72 -4.05 -0.01
C LEU A 42 14.83 -3.60 -0.99
N HIS A 43 14.45 -3.03 -2.13
CA HIS A 43 15.34 -2.58 -3.21
C HIS A 43 15.42 -1.06 -3.39
N ASP A 44 14.76 -0.25 -2.56
CA ASP A 44 15.12 1.17 -2.39
C ASP A 44 16.50 1.17 -1.72
N ASP A 45 17.53 0.96 -2.53
CA ASP A 45 18.82 1.56 -2.29
C ASP A 45 18.52 3.03 -2.03
N ASP A 46 18.66 3.44 -0.77
CA ASP A 46 18.63 4.84 -0.31
C ASP A 46 19.48 5.66 -1.27
N VAL A 47 18.89 6.14 -2.36
CA VAL A 47 19.53 7.08 -3.27
C VAL A 47 19.38 8.40 -2.56
N PRO A 48 20.45 8.93 -1.94
CA PRO A 48 20.36 10.21 -1.27
C PRO A 48 19.86 11.21 -2.30
N LEU A 49 18.87 12.03 -1.93
CA LEU A 49 18.36 13.11 -2.77
C LEU A 49 19.54 13.96 -3.28
N LYS A 50 20.01 13.66 -4.48
CA LYS A 50 21.15 14.33 -5.11
C LYS A 50 20.68 15.65 -5.71
N SER A 51 20.24 16.59 -4.89
CA SER A 51 19.79 17.88 -5.43
C SER A 51 19.69 19.00 -4.39
N LEU A 52 20.74 19.26 -3.59
CA LEU A 52 20.82 20.55 -2.86
C LEU A 52 22.22 21.21 -2.81
N ASN A 53 23.27 20.63 -3.39
CA ASN A 53 24.65 21.18 -3.27
C ASN A 53 25.29 21.69 -4.60
N SER A 54 24.54 21.73 -5.70
CA SER A 54 25.01 22.28 -6.99
C SER A 54 24.59 23.75 -7.18
N THR A 55 23.43 24.15 -6.67
CA THR A 55 22.94 25.53 -6.77
C THR A 55 23.66 26.46 -5.80
N SER A 56 23.92 26.03 -4.56
CA SER A 56 24.62 26.86 -3.56
C SER A 56 26.08 27.17 -3.91
N ARG A 57 26.72 26.35 -4.75
CA ARG A 57 28.12 26.58 -5.19
C ARG A 57 28.24 27.61 -6.31
N MET A 58 27.18 27.85 -7.09
CA MET A 58 27.18 28.88 -8.14
C MET A 58 26.96 30.29 -7.59
N ILE A 59 26.24 30.44 -6.48
CA ILE A 59 25.98 31.76 -5.87
C ILE A 59 27.17 32.25 -5.03
N VAL A 60 27.86 31.36 -4.31
CA VAL A 60 29.02 31.75 -3.47
C VAL A 60 30.25 32.15 -4.29
N THR A 61 30.46 31.55 -5.47
CA THR A 61 31.66 31.80 -6.29
C THR A 61 31.59 33.09 -7.11
N LYS A 62 30.41 33.72 -7.25
CA LYS A 62 30.27 35.00 -7.97
C LYS A 62 30.44 36.24 -7.07
N GLU A 63 30.21 36.11 -5.77
CA GLU A 63 30.28 37.24 -4.82
C GLU A 63 31.70 37.49 -4.28
N THR A 64 32.57 36.48 -4.19
CA THR A 64 33.93 36.63 -3.62
C THR A 64 34.99 37.09 -4.64
N LYS A 65 34.56 37.55 -5.81
CA LYS A 65 35.43 38.09 -6.86
C LYS A 65 34.85 39.38 -7.45
N ARG A 66 34.37 40.26 -6.58
CA ARG A 66 34.25 41.70 -6.83
C ARG A 66 35.01 42.46 -5.75
#